data_AF-A0A9E0PH62-F1
#
_entry.id   AF-A0A9E0PH62-F1
#
_cell.length_a   1.000
_cell.length_b   1.000
_cell.length_c   1.000
_cell.angle_alpha   90.00
_cell.angle_beta   90.00
_cell.angle_gamma   90.00
#
_symmetry.space_group_name_H-M   'P 1'
#
loop_
_entity.id
_entity.type
_entity.pdbx_description
1 polymer ?
#
loop_
_entity_poly.entity_id
_entity_poly.type
_entity_poly.pdbx_seq_one_letter_code
_entity_poly.pdbx_strand_id
1 'polypeptide(L)'
;MASRHLSRSIALQTLFEWDFNGYKDEEVKDILQKNVDEFGPGMETDVFLNELVNTVKEKRTILDEIIEKAAPEWPIEKINGIDRNILRLGLAELLFGDRENVPPKVAINEAIELAKAFGGENSSRFINGVLGAVYKEIGEPGKDQVSKKKIDEPIDLTKLPIEQLGGAVVYAIYKGEAYLAMVHDVFGYWTLSKGKIEAGEDPVSGMMREIKEEIGIDVEVEQKLGENEYIASHPEKGKLRKHVHYFLVRAEYQELKLESSGGLDNAKWFSFAEVAPLRMYDDIVVLITRSIEIISRKESLNKD
;
A
#
# COMPACT_ATOMS: atom_id res chain seq x y z
N MET A 1 -28.72 -6.53 -12.84
CA MET A 1 -27.48 -6.19 -12.11
C MET A 1 -27.51 -4.70 -11.84
N ALA A 2 -27.42 -4.31 -10.58
CA ALA A 2 -27.28 -2.90 -10.21
C ALA A 2 -25.94 -2.35 -10.74
N SER A 3 -25.87 -1.03 -10.92
CA SER A 3 -24.59 -0.41 -11.25
C SER A 3 -23.65 -0.51 -10.04
N ARG A 4 -22.36 -0.74 -10.26
CA ARG A 4 -21.36 -0.76 -9.16
C ARG A 4 -21.38 0.54 -8.33
N HIS A 5 -21.76 1.65 -8.95
CA HIS A 5 -21.96 2.93 -8.29
C HIS A 5 -23.13 2.92 -7.27
N LEU A 6 -24.23 2.25 -7.61
CA LEU A 6 -25.35 2.06 -6.68
C LEU A 6 -24.94 1.14 -5.52
N SER A 7 -24.24 0.04 -5.81
CA SER A 7 -23.70 -0.85 -4.77
C SER A 7 -22.81 -0.08 -3.78
N ARG A 8 -21.92 0.79 -4.28
CA ARG A 8 -21.08 1.64 -3.42
C ARG A 8 -21.86 2.63 -2.57
N SER A 9 -22.91 3.23 -3.14
CA SER A 9 -23.80 4.13 -2.40
C SER A 9 -24.50 3.40 -1.24
N ILE A 10 -25.00 2.20 -1.48
CA ILE A 10 -25.64 1.36 -0.45
C ILE A 10 -24.62 0.90 0.60
N ALA A 11 -23.41 0.52 0.16
CA ALA A 11 -22.31 0.16 1.07
C ALA A 11 -21.94 1.33 1.99
N LEU A 12 -21.82 2.55 1.45
CA LEU A 12 -21.54 3.75 2.23
C LEU A 12 -22.61 4.00 3.30
N GLN A 13 -23.90 3.94 2.93
CA GLN A 13 -25.01 4.14 3.87
C GLN A 13 -25.02 3.09 4.98
N THR A 14 -24.77 1.83 4.61
CA THR A 14 -24.66 0.70 5.55
C THR A 14 -23.52 0.91 6.53
N LEU A 15 -22.33 1.27 6.04
CA LEU A 15 -21.14 1.49 6.87
C LEU A 15 -21.29 2.72 7.75
N PHE A 16 -21.96 3.77 7.27
CA PHE A 16 -22.27 4.94 8.08
C PHE A 16 -23.24 4.62 9.23
N GLU A 17 -24.33 3.88 8.96
CA GLU A 17 -25.27 3.46 10.01
C GLU A 17 -24.59 2.54 11.03
N TRP A 18 -23.74 1.60 10.58
CA TRP A 18 -22.94 0.74 11.46
C TRP A 18 -21.95 1.53 12.33
N ASP A 19 -21.20 2.48 11.75
CA ASP A 19 -20.29 3.37 12.46
C ASP A 19 -21.04 4.20 13.50
N PHE A 20 -22.17 4.81 13.10
CA PHE A 20 -23.01 5.62 13.97
C PHE A 20 -23.58 4.83 15.16
N ASN A 21 -23.92 3.54 14.94
CA ASN A 21 -24.44 2.65 15.98
C ASN A 21 -23.35 2.05 16.89
N GLY A 22 -22.10 2.49 16.76
CA GLY A 22 -21.01 2.05 17.62
C GLY A 22 -20.40 0.72 17.21
N TYR A 23 -20.45 0.37 15.92
CA TYR A 23 -19.75 -0.76 15.32
C TYR A 23 -20.19 -2.14 15.82
N LYS A 24 -21.50 -2.37 15.92
CA LYS A 24 -22.06 -3.67 16.28
C LYS A 24 -22.08 -4.60 15.08
N ASP A 25 -21.10 -5.47 14.99
CA ASP A 25 -20.87 -6.35 13.83
C ASP A 25 -22.04 -7.30 13.55
N GLU A 26 -22.76 -7.71 14.59
CA GLU A 26 -23.95 -8.56 14.49
C GLU A 26 -25.11 -7.89 13.73
N GLU A 27 -25.18 -6.55 13.76
CA GLU A 27 -26.27 -5.78 13.13
C GLU A 27 -25.98 -5.45 11.64
N VAL A 28 -24.73 -5.55 11.18
CA VAL A 28 -24.30 -5.10 9.82
C VAL A 28 -25.09 -5.76 8.70
N LYS A 29 -25.37 -7.06 8.82
CA LYS A 29 -26.11 -7.80 7.79
C LYS A 29 -27.55 -7.33 7.68
N ASP A 30 -28.18 -7.05 8.82
CA ASP A 30 -29.57 -6.59 8.87
C ASP A 30 -29.66 -5.14 8.36
N ILE A 31 -28.70 -4.28 8.72
CA ILE A 31 -28.57 -2.92 8.17
C ILE A 31 -28.39 -2.97 6.65
N LEU A 32 -27.51 -3.85 6.15
CA LEU A 32 -27.27 -3.98 4.72
C LEU A 32 -28.54 -4.39 3.98
N GLN A 33 -29.25 -5.41 4.48
CA GLN A 33 -30.48 -5.89 3.84
C GLN A 33 -31.54 -4.79 3.80
N LYS A 34 -31.74 -4.09 4.92
CA LYS A 34 -32.66 -2.94 5.00
C LYS A 34 -32.31 -1.85 3.97
N ASN A 35 -31.02 -1.49 3.85
CA ASN A 35 -30.59 -0.47 2.90
C ASN A 35 -30.72 -0.92 1.43
N VAL A 36 -30.54 -2.22 1.15
CA VAL A 36 -30.82 -2.78 -0.19
C VAL A 36 -32.32 -2.67 -0.50
N ASP A 37 -33.19 -3.05 0.44
CA ASP A 37 -34.64 -2.99 0.26
C ASP A 37 -35.14 -1.55 0.05
N GLU A 38 -34.54 -0.58 0.76
CA GLU A 38 -34.93 0.84 0.70
C GLU A 38 -34.37 1.57 -0.53
N PHE A 39 -33.09 1.39 -0.85
CA PHE A 39 -32.37 2.20 -1.84
C PHE A 39 -32.02 1.45 -3.14
N GLY A 40 -32.18 0.13 -3.15
CA GLY A 40 -31.96 -0.74 -4.30
C GLY A 40 -33.20 -1.56 -4.68
N PRO A 41 -34.36 -0.96 -4.99
CA PRO A 41 -35.55 -1.73 -5.32
C PRO A 41 -35.31 -2.64 -6.54
N GLY A 42 -35.46 -3.95 -6.36
CA GLY A 42 -35.18 -4.97 -7.39
C GLY A 42 -33.69 -5.31 -7.55
N MET A 43 -32.83 -4.78 -6.69
CA MET A 43 -31.44 -5.24 -6.51
C MET A 43 -31.43 -6.37 -5.48
N GLU A 44 -30.74 -7.45 -5.80
CA GLU A 44 -30.33 -8.42 -4.78
C GLU A 44 -28.96 -8.03 -4.25
N THR A 45 -28.70 -8.36 -2.99
CA THR A 45 -27.37 -8.18 -2.38
C THR A 45 -26.36 -9.04 -3.14
N ASP A 46 -25.61 -8.42 -4.04
CA ASP A 46 -24.64 -9.12 -4.88
C ASP A 46 -23.33 -9.40 -4.14
N VAL A 47 -22.48 -10.22 -4.75
CA VAL A 47 -21.18 -10.63 -4.20
C VAL A 47 -20.30 -9.41 -3.93
N PHE A 48 -20.27 -8.46 -4.86
CA PHE A 48 -19.44 -7.26 -4.76
C PHE A 48 -19.84 -6.36 -3.57
N LEU A 49 -21.14 -6.12 -3.38
CA LEU A 49 -21.64 -5.32 -2.27
C LEU A 49 -21.30 -5.96 -0.91
N ASN A 50 -21.54 -7.26 -0.77
CA ASN A 50 -21.23 -8.00 0.46
C ASN A 50 -19.73 -8.00 0.75
N GLU A 51 -18.90 -8.27 -0.26
CA GLU A 51 -17.44 -8.26 -0.12
C GLU A 51 -16.92 -6.90 0.33
N LEU A 52 -17.44 -5.82 -0.26
CA LEU A 52 -17.01 -4.46 0.08
C LEU A 52 -17.34 -4.09 1.53
N VAL A 53 -18.58 -4.35 1.98
CA VAL A 53 -18.99 -4.06 3.36
C VAL A 53 -18.21 -4.92 4.36
N ASN A 54 -18.04 -6.21 4.09
CA ASN A 54 -17.29 -7.09 4.98
C ASN A 54 -15.80 -6.74 5.02
N THR A 55 -15.21 -6.36 3.89
CA THR A 55 -13.81 -5.91 3.84
C THR A 55 -13.59 -4.69 4.73
N VAL A 56 -14.47 -3.68 4.64
CA VAL A 56 -14.36 -2.51 5.51
C VAL A 56 -14.52 -2.88 6.98
N LYS A 57 -15.51 -3.72 7.31
CA LYS A 57 -15.76 -4.19 8.68
C LYS A 57 -14.53 -4.90 9.26
N GLU A 58 -13.99 -5.88 8.54
CA GLU A 58 -12.85 -6.69 8.98
C GLU A 58 -11.53 -5.92 9.03
N LYS A 59 -11.37 -4.92 8.15
CA LYS A 59 -10.13 -4.13 8.04
C LYS A 59 -10.22 -2.75 8.68
N ARG A 60 -11.30 -2.43 9.40
CA ARG A 60 -11.57 -1.08 9.93
C ARG A 60 -10.36 -0.46 10.63
N THR A 61 -9.75 -1.17 11.58
CA THR A 61 -8.59 -0.66 12.34
C THR A 61 -7.42 -0.31 11.41
N ILE A 62 -7.10 -1.20 10.46
CA ILE A 62 -6.02 -0.98 9.48
C ILE A 62 -6.36 0.20 8.57
N LEU A 63 -7.60 0.30 8.11
CA LEU A 63 -8.06 1.41 7.27
C LEU A 63 -7.95 2.74 8.01
N ASP A 64 -8.32 2.78 9.29
CA ASP A 64 -8.22 3.98 10.13
C ASP A 64 -6.76 4.41 10.35
N GLU A 65 -5.85 3.47 10.63
CA GLU A 65 -4.41 3.76 10.74
C GLU A 65 -3.83 4.32 9.43
N ILE A 66 -4.25 3.79 8.29
CA ILE A 66 -3.82 4.29 6.97
C ILE A 66 -4.36 5.71 6.73
N ILE A 67 -5.61 5.97 7.10
CA ILE A 67 -6.22 7.31 6.99
C ILE A 67 -5.42 8.31 7.82
N GLU A 68 -5.09 7.97 9.06
CA GLU A 68 -4.34 8.85 9.96
C GLU A 68 -2.93 9.13 9.46
N LYS A 69 -2.25 8.14 8.88
CA LYS A 69 -0.94 8.33 8.25
C LYS A 69 -1.00 9.23 7.02
N ALA A 70 -2.05 9.08 6.20
CA ALA A 70 -2.25 9.88 5.01
C ALA A 70 -2.78 11.30 5.31
N ALA A 71 -3.41 11.50 6.47
CA ALA A 71 -3.97 12.76 6.93
C ALA A 71 -3.63 13.06 8.41
N PRO A 72 -2.34 13.29 8.75
CA PRO A 72 -1.89 13.40 10.15
C PRO A 72 -2.50 14.58 10.90
N GLU A 73 -2.90 15.64 10.19
CA GLU A 73 -3.59 16.81 10.75
C GLU A 73 -5.07 16.53 11.10
N TRP A 74 -5.60 15.37 10.69
CA TRP A 74 -7.01 14.99 10.83
C TRP A 74 -7.14 13.62 11.49
N PRO A 75 -7.06 13.55 12.84
CA PRO A 75 -7.38 12.35 13.60
C PRO A 75 -8.73 11.76 13.19
N ILE A 76 -8.86 10.43 13.24
CA ILE A 76 -10.01 9.72 12.69
C ILE A 76 -11.34 10.18 13.30
N GLU A 77 -11.34 10.58 14.58
CA GLU A 77 -12.52 11.07 15.30
C GLU A 77 -12.94 12.48 14.88
N LYS A 78 -12.02 13.27 14.31
CA LYS A 78 -12.30 14.62 13.81
C LYS A 78 -12.81 14.63 12.36
N ILE A 79 -12.62 13.54 11.63
CA ILE A 79 -13.19 13.37 10.30
C ILE A 79 -14.69 13.12 10.45
N ASN A 80 -15.51 13.83 9.67
CA ASN A 80 -16.95 13.63 9.72
C ASN A 80 -17.30 12.19 9.28
N GLY A 81 -18.40 11.64 9.83
CA GLY A 81 -18.73 10.23 9.66
C GLY A 81 -18.93 9.81 8.20
N ILE A 82 -19.42 10.69 7.33
CA ILE A 82 -19.57 10.38 5.91
C ILE A 82 -18.20 10.26 5.24
N ASP A 83 -17.35 11.28 5.38
CA ASP A 83 -16.02 11.28 4.78
C ASP A 83 -15.15 10.14 5.29
N ARG A 84 -15.23 9.85 6.60
CA ARG A 84 -14.53 8.71 7.20
C ARG A 84 -14.95 7.38 6.56
N ASN A 85 -16.24 7.15 6.36
CA ASN A 85 -16.71 5.92 5.73
C ASN A 85 -16.44 5.88 4.22
N ILE A 86 -16.43 7.03 3.53
CA ILE A 86 -15.98 7.11 2.12
C ILE A 86 -14.48 6.77 2.02
N LEU A 87 -13.64 7.28 2.92
CA LEU A 87 -12.21 6.93 2.95
C LEU A 87 -12.02 5.44 3.18
N ARG A 88 -12.69 4.87 4.18
CA ARG A 88 -12.64 3.43 4.47
C ARG A 88 -13.06 2.60 3.25
N LEU A 89 -14.17 2.96 2.61
CA LEU A 89 -14.67 2.29 1.41
C LEU A 89 -13.68 2.38 0.25
N GLY A 90 -13.21 3.59 -0.06
CA GLY A 90 -12.27 3.84 -1.15
C GLY A 90 -10.93 3.14 -0.94
N LEU A 91 -10.42 3.13 0.30
CA LEU A 91 -9.21 2.39 0.67
C LEU A 91 -9.44 0.87 0.63
N ALA A 92 -10.61 0.39 1.05
CA ALA A 92 -10.93 -1.03 0.98
C ALA A 92 -10.86 -1.54 -0.46
N GLU A 93 -11.45 -0.83 -1.42
CA GLU A 93 -11.35 -1.17 -2.84
C GLU A 93 -9.94 -0.97 -3.39
N LEU A 94 -9.29 0.16 -3.06
CA LEU A 94 -7.96 0.50 -3.57
C LEU A 94 -6.90 -0.53 -3.16
N LEU A 95 -6.97 -0.95 -1.89
CA LEU A 95 -5.98 -1.81 -1.29
C LEU A 95 -6.38 -3.27 -1.44
N PHE A 96 -7.60 -3.67 -1.08
CA PHE A 96 -7.99 -5.09 -0.96
C PHE A 96 -8.93 -5.57 -2.08
N GLY A 97 -9.38 -4.67 -2.98
CA GLY A 97 -10.24 -5.03 -4.09
C GLY A 97 -9.53 -5.81 -5.19
N ASP A 98 -10.32 -6.57 -5.97
CA ASP A 98 -9.84 -7.21 -7.19
C ASP A 98 -9.53 -6.17 -8.27
N ARG A 99 -8.24 -5.98 -8.55
CA ARG A 99 -7.72 -4.98 -9.49
C ARG A 99 -8.03 -5.27 -10.95
N GLU A 100 -8.32 -6.53 -11.32
CA GLU A 100 -8.78 -6.85 -12.67
C GLU A 100 -10.21 -6.36 -12.89
N ASN A 101 -11.00 -6.37 -11.82
CA ASN A 101 -12.39 -5.92 -11.83
C ASN A 101 -12.53 -4.42 -11.60
N VAL A 102 -11.84 -3.85 -10.63
CA VAL A 102 -11.90 -2.42 -10.29
C VAL A 102 -10.50 -1.82 -10.27
N PRO A 103 -10.09 -1.11 -11.35
CA PRO A 103 -8.79 -0.46 -11.39
C PRO A 103 -8.64 0.57 -10.26
N PRO A 104 -7.42 0.76 -9.71
CA PRO A 104 -7.16 1.70 -8.61
C PRO A 104 -7.69 3.13 -8.85
N LYS A 105 -7.51 3.68 -10.05
CA LYS A 105 -8.03 5.01 -10.41
C LYS A 105 -9.55 5.06 -10.43
N VAL A 106 -10.22 3.95 -10.75
CA VAL A 106 -11.68 3.85 -10.72
C VAL A 106 -12.16 3.86 -9.27
N ALA A 107 -11.54 3.09 -8.37
CA ALA A 107 -11.87 3.12 -6.95
C ALA A 107 -11.74 4.53 -6.35
N ILE A 108 -10.66 5.24 -6.67
CA ILE A 108 -10.44 6.63 -6.22
C ILE A 108 -11.52 7.56 -6.78
N ASN A 109 -11.80 7.48 -8.09
CA ASN A 109 -12.82 8.32 -8.72
C ASN A 109 -14.22 8.07 -8.13
N GLU A 110 -14.58 6.81 -7.89
CA GLU A 110 -15.88 6.45 -7.32
C GLU A 110 -16.02 6.99 -5.89
N ALA A 111 -14.97 6.90 -5.07
CA ALA A 111 -14.97 7.52 -3.74
C ALA A 111 -15.14 9.05 -3.80
N ILE A 112 -14.53 9.71 -4.79
CA ILE A 112 -14.70 11.15 -5.02
C ILE A 112 -16.13 11.49 -5.45
N GLU A 113 -16.75 10.68 -6.31
CA GLU A 113 -18.15 10.88 -6.71
C GLU A 113 -19.11 10.67 -5.53
N LEU A 114 -18.87 9.69 -4.66
CA LEU A 114 -19.61 9.56 -3.40
C LEU A 114 -19.45 10.79 -2.52
N ALA A 115 -18.23 11.34 -2.42
CA ALA A 115 -17.98 12.54 -1.63
C ALA A 115 -18.69 13.77 -2.17
N LYS A 116 -18.90 13.87 -3.48
CA LYS A 116 -19.73 14.93 -4.09
C LYS A 116 -21.21 14.73 -3.83
N ALA A 117 -21.67 13.49 -3.75
CA ALA A 117 -23.08 13.15 -3.56
C ALA A 117 -23.53 13.25 -2.09
N PHE A 118 -22.68 12.82 -1.15
CA PHE A 118 -23.02 12.68 0.27
C PHE A 118 -22.24 13.60 1.21
N GLY A 119 -21.06 14.06 0.79
CA GLY A 119 -20.17 14.89 1.60
C GLY A 119 -20.52 16.38 1.57
N GLY A 120 -19.72 17.16 2.29
CA GLY A 120 -19.77 18.63 2.27
C GLY A 120 -18.95 19.24 1.13
N GLU A 121 -18.94 20.57 1.06
CA GLU A 121 -18.29 21.33 -0.03
C GLU A 121 -16.82 20.97 -0.25
N ASN A 122 -16.09 20.65 0.82
CA ASN A 122 -14.66 20.31 0.77
C ASN A 122 -14.37 18.80 0.74
N SER A 123 -15.39 17.95 0.88
CA SER A 123 -15.22 16.51 1.03
C SER A 123 -14.54 15.88 -0.20
N SER A 124 -15.01 16.17 -1.40
CA SER A 124 -14.43 15.62 -2.63
C SER A 124 -12.93 15.91 -2.79
N ARG A 125 -12.49 17.12 -2.39
CA ARG A 125 -11.08 17.52 -2.41
C ARG A 125 -10.28 16.81 -1.32
N PHE A 126 -10.83 16.70 -0.12
CA PHE A 126 -10.21 16.00 0.99
C PHE A 126 -10.00 14.51 0.68
N ILE A 127 -11.06 13.81 0.27
CA ILE A 127 -11.03 12.38 -0.12
C ILE A 127 -10.00 12.14 -1.22
N ASN A 128 -9.98 12.96 -2.28
CA ASN A 128 -9.00 12.85 -3.35
C ASN A 128 -7.55 13.04 -2.84
N GLY A 129 -7.35 13.96 -1.89
CA GLY A 129 -6.05 14.20 -1.27
C GLY A 129 -5.53 12.97 -0.52
N VAL A 130 -6.37 12.40 0.34
CA VAL A 130 -6.01 11.23 1.17
C VAL A 130 -5.80 9.98 0.32
N LEU A 131 -6.78 9.60 -0.51
CA LEU A 131 -6.67 8.42 -1.37
C LEU A 131 -5.54 8.57 -2.40
N GLY A 132 -5.31 9.79 -2.89
CA GLY A 132 -4.21 10.09 -3.80
C GLY A 132 -2.83 10.03 -3.14
N ALA A 133 -2.72 10.29 -1.83
CA ALA A 133 -1.48 10.09 -1.08
C ALA A 133 -1.18 8.60 -0.94
N VAL A 134 -2.16 7.81 -0.51
CA VAL A 134 -2.03 6.35 -0.38
C VAL A 134 -1.74 5.70 -1.73
N TYR A 135 -2.43 6.10 -2.80
CA TYR A 135 -2.20 5.56 -4.15
C TYR A 135 -0.75 5.74 -4.64
N LYS A 136 -0.10 6.84 -4.24
CA LYS A 136 1.30 7.09 -4.59
C LYS A 136 2.27 6.29 -3.74
N GLU A 137 1.92 6.06 -2.48
CA GLU A 137 2.74 5.28 -1.55
C GLU A 137 2.83 3.82 -1.99
N ILE A 138 1.73 3.24 -2.48
CA ILE A 138 1.66 1.87 -3.01
C ILE A 138 2.21 1.72 -4.44
N GLY A 139 2.89 2.73 -4.99
CA GLY A 139 3.56 2.65 -6.29
C GLY A 139 2.69 2.94 -7.52
N GLU A 140 1.54 3.61 -7.36
CA GLU A 140 0.62 3.97 -8.45
C GLU A 140 0.22 2.79 -9.37
N PRO A 141 -0.27 1.65 -8.84
CA PRO A 141 -0.62 0.49 -9.64
C PRO A 141 -1.65 0.86 -10.74
N GLY A 142 -1.42 0.37 -11.97
CA GLY A 142 -2.28 0.68 -13.11
C GLY A 142 -2.11 2.10 -13.69
N LYS A 143 -0.98 2.78 -13.44
CA LYS A 143 -0.67 4.10 -14.01
C LYS A 143 -0.80 4.14 -15.54
N ASP A 144 -0.43 3.06 -16.22
CA ASP A 144 -0.51 2.88 -17.68
C ASP A 144 -1.91 2.52 -18.19
N GLN A 145 -2.85 2.18 -17.29
CA GLN A 145 -4.26 2.06 -17.66
C GLN A 145 -4.82 3.48 -17.84
N VAL A 146 -5.01 3.84 -19.10
CA VAL A 146 -5.42 5.18 -19.52
C VAL A 146 -6.89 5.42 -19.17
N SER A 147 -7.16 6.04 -18.03
CA SER A 147 -8.37 6.84 -17.88
C SER A 147 -8.25 8.08 -18.79
N LYS A 148 -9.24 8.31 -19.65
CA LYS A 148 -9.29 9.46 -20.57
C LYS A 148 -9.20 10.78 -19.77
N LYS A 149 -8.00 11.37 -19.80
CA LYS A 149 -7.53 12.74 -19.46
C LYS A 149 -8.52 13.73 -18.80
N LYS A 150 -8.01 14.37 -17.74
CA LYS A 150 -7.79 15.83 -17.75
C LYS A 150 -6.27 16.08 -17.74
N ILE A 151 -5.81 16.91 -18.66
CA ILE A 151 -4.40 17.33 -18.81
C ILE A 151 -4.17 18.46 -17.82
N ASP A 152 -3.41 18.20 -16.76
CA ASP A 152 -2.64 19.27 -16.13
C ASP A 152 -1.29 19.36 -16.86
N GLU A 153 -0.75 20.57 -16.97
CA GLU A 153 0.44 20.95 -17.74
C GLU A 153 1.57 19.91 -17.70
N PRO A 154 2.35 19.74 -18.80
CA PRO A 154 3.51 18.85 -18.79
C PRO A 154 4.50 19.31 -17.73
N ILE A 155 4.57 18.56 -16.63
CA ILE A 155 5.53 18.79 -15.57
C ILE A 155 6.91 18.47 -16.13
N ASP A 156 7.76 19.47 -16.16
CA ASP A 156 9.16 19.31 -16.52
C ASP A 156 9.87 18.47 -15.45
N LEU A 157 10.00 17.17 -15.75
CA LEU A 157 10.60 16.16 -14.87
C LEU A 157 12.05 16.47 -14.48
N THR A 158 12.73 17.34 -15.23
CA THR A 158 14.11 17.76 -14.95
C THR A 158 14.22 18.77 -13.80
N LYS A 159 13.10 19.42 -13.44
CA LYS A 159 13.06 20.44 -12.39
C LYS A 159 12.59 19.90 -11.04
N LEU A 160 12.14 18.65 -10.98
CA LEU A 160 11.69 18.05 -9.73
C LEU A 160 12.90 17.72 -8.84
N PRO A 161 12.87 18.05 -7.55
CA PRO A 161 13.91 17.62 -6.62
C PRO A 161 13.95 16.10 -6.56
N ILE A 162 15.17 15.56 -6.59
CA ILE A 162 15.42 14.12 -6.57
C ILE A 162 15.73 13.69 -5.14
N GLU A 163 15.05 12.66 -4.67
CA GLU A 163 15.31 11.99 -3.39
C GLU A 163 15.93 10.62 -3.69
N GLN A 164 17.16 10.42 -3.21
CA GLN A 164 17.91 9.17 -3.40
C GLN A 164 17.56 8.19 -2.28
N LEU A 165 17.30 6.94 -2.66
CA LEU A 165 16.93 5.87 -1.73
C LEU A 165 17.83 4.65 -1.96
N GLY A 166 18.17 3.97 -0.87
CA GLY A 166 18.92 2.72 -0.90
C GLY A 166 18.05 1.60 -0.35
N GLY A 167 17.90 0.52 -1.10
CA GLY A 167 17.18 -0.68 -0.65
C GLY A 167 17.93 -1.96 -0.96
N ALA A 168 17.57 -3.05 -0.30
CA ALA A 168 18.23 -4.32 -0.56
C ALA A 168 17.33 -5.55 -0.44
N VAL A 169 17.67 -6.56 -1.22
CA VAL A 169 17.30 -7.95 -0.92
C VAL A 169 18.35 -8.50 0.03
N VAL A 170 17.99 -8.62 1.31
CA VAL A 170 18.85 -9.17 2.35
C VAL A 170 18.61 -10.67 2.42
N TYR A 171 19.67 -11.47 2.28
CA TYR A 171 19.58 -12.91 2.43
C TYR A 171 20.59 -13.45 3.44
N ALA A 172 20.24 -14.57 4.08
CA ALA A 172 21.12 -15.33 4.96
C ALA A 172 21.02 -16.82 4.65
N ILE A 173 22.12 -17.54 4.84
CA ILE A 173 22.12 -19.01 4.81
C ILE A 173 22.06 -19.52 6.24
N TYR A 174 21.01 -20.26 6.58
CA TYR A 174 20.82 -20.83 7.91
C TYR A 174 20.44 -22.29 7.80
N LYS A 175 21.19 -23.16 8.50
CA LYS A 175 21.01 -24.63 8.46
C LYS A 175 21.00 -25.22 7.03
N GLY A 176 21.75 -24.60 6.11
CA GLY A 176 21.87 -25.05 4.72
C GLY A 176 20.73 -24.60 3.80
N GLU A 177 19.84 -23.74 4.27
CA GLU A 177 18.75 -23.15 3.49
C GLU A 177 18.89 -21.63 3.42
N ALA A 178 18.44 -21.05 2.31
CA ALA A 178 18.46 -19.61 2.09
C ALA A 178 17.16 -18.96 2.58
N TYR A 179 17.29 -17.87 3.34
CA TYR A 179 16.21 -17.05 3.84
C TYR A 179 16.36 -15.62 3.36
N LEU A 180 15.24 -14.95 3.08
CA LEU A 180 15.16 -13.53 2.74
C LEU A 180 14.54 -12.77 3.92
N ALA A 181 15.16 -11.67 4.34
CA ALA A 181 14.55 -10.77 5.30
C ALA A 181 13.58 -9.85 4.55
N MET A 182 12.36 -9.76 5.05
CA MET A 182 11.33 -8.88 4.51
C MET A 182 10.70 -8.08 5.63
N VAL A 183 10.23 -6.88 5.29
CA VAL A 183 9.45 -6.02 6.17
C VAL A 183 8.01 -5.98 5.71
N HIS A 184 7.07 -5.87 6.64
CA HIS A 184 5.65 -5.78 6.37
C HIS A 184 5.20 -4.35 6.59
N ASP A 185 4.57 -3.78 5.56
CA ASP A 185 4.00 -2.45 5.65
C ASP A 185 2.57 -2.48 6.19
N VAL A 186 2.11 -1.32 6.65
CA VAL A 186 0.73 -1.17 7.14
C VAL A 186 -0.34 -1.31 6.05
N PHE A 187 0.04 -1.42 4.79
CA PHE A 187 -0.88 -1.72 3.68
C PHE A 187 -1.09 -3.23 3.52
N GLY A 188 -0.43 -4.06 4.34
CA GLY A 188 -0.54 -5.50 4.32
C GLY A 188 0.35 -6.16 3.27
N TYR A 189 1.39 -5.46 2.81
CA TYR A 189 2.33 -5.95 1.81
C TYR A 189 3.69 -6.25 2.45
N TRP A 190 4.27 -7.39 2.09
CA TRP A 190 5.67 -7.68 2.34
C TRP A 190 6.52 -6.98 1.28
N THR A 191 7.59 -6.33 1.72
CA THR A 191 8.47 -5.54 0.87
C THR A 191 9.91 -5.60 1.37
N LEU A 192 10.80 -4.91 0.66
CA LEU A 192 12.22 -4.82 0.99
C LEU A 192 12.48 -3.64 1.91
N SER A 193 13.49 -3.80 2.77
CA SER A 193 14.02 -2.68 3.53
C SER A 193 14.59 -1.62 2.58
N LYS A 194 14.13 -0.38 2.74
CA LYS A 194 14.55 0.75 1.91
C LYS A 194 14.47 2.06 2.68
N GLY A 195 15.47 2.91 2.48
CA GLY A 195 15.63 4.12 3.24
C GLY A 195 16.29 5.26 2.48
N LYS A 196 16.37 6.44 3.09
CA LYS A 196 16.92 7.64 2.43
C LYS A 196 18.44 7.60 2.42
N ILE A 197 19.03 7.98 1.29
CA ILE A 197 20.48 8.22 1.22
C ILE A 197 20.73 9.68 1.58
N GLU A 198 21.58 9.92 2.58
CA GLU A 198 21.88 11.26 3.05
C GLU A 198 22.72 12.05 2.03
N ALA A 199 22.69 13.38 2.15
CA ALA A 199 23.43 14.24 1.24
C ALA A 199 24.94 14.03 1.40
N GLY A 200 25.60 13.57 0.32
CA GLY A 200 27.03 13.25 0.31
C GLY A 200 27.37 11.81 0.71
N GLU A 201 26.37 11.00 1.05
CA GLU A 201 26.49 9.57 1.28
C GLU A 201 26.45 8.81 -0.06
N ASP A 202 27.30 7.79 -0.22
CA ASP A 202 27.20 6.92 -1.40
C ASP A 202 26.05 5.91 -1.24
N PRO A 203 25.46 5.40 -2.34
CA PRO A 203 24.29 4.53 -2.26
C PRO A 203 24.48 3.23 -1.48
N VAL A 204 25.71 2.70 -1.43
CA VAL A 204 26.00 1.47 -0.68
C VAL A 204 26.02 1.77 0.81
N SER A 205 26.74 2.81 1.23
CA SER A 205 26.80 3.20 2.64
C SER A 205 25.43 3.56 3.20
N GLY A 206 24.62 4.32 2.45
CA GLY A 206 23.26 4.68 2.86
C GLY A 206 22.33 3.49 2.98
N MET A 207 22.38 2.56 2.03
CA MET A 207 21.60 1.32 2.11
C MET A 207 21.99 0.47 3.34
N MET A 208 23.29 0.34 3.64
CA MET A 208 23.76 -0.44 4.80
C MET A 208 23.30 0.19 6.12
N ARG A 209 23.40 1.52 6.24
CA ARG A 209 22.94 2.27 7.42
C ARG A 209 21.43 2.09 7.62
N GLU A 210 20.64 2.27 6.57
CA GLU A 210 19.18 2.17 6.65
C GLU A 210 18.72 0.74 7.03
N ILE A 211 19.33 -0.31 6.48
CA ILE A 211 19.02 -1.69 6.89
C ILE A 211 19.36 -1.93 8.36
N LYS A 212 20.49 -1.39 8.81
CA LYS A 212 20.91 -1.50 10.21
C LYS A 212 19.94 -0.79 11.15
N GLU A 213 19.48 0.40 10.77
CA GLU A 213 18.51 1.19 11.52
C GLU A 213 17.12 0.56 11.50
N GLU A 214 16.67 0.03 10.35
CA GLU A 214 15.30 -0.45 10.17
C GLU A 214 15.08 -1.85 10.75
N ILE A 215 16.00 -2.80 10.50
CA ILE A 215 15.84 -4.20 10.90
C ILE A 215 16.96 -4.75 11.79
N GLY A 216 17.95 -3.92 12.16
CA GLY A 216 18.96 -4.24 13.17
C GLY A 216 20.12 -5.11 12.70
N ILE A 217 20.27 -5.37 11.39
CA ILE A 217 21.29 -6.29 10.86
C ILE A 217 22.43 -5.58 10.13
N ASP A 218 23.65 -6.05 10.36
CA ASP A 218 24.81 -5.73 9.52
C ASP A 218 24.82 -6.60 8.26
N VAL A 219 25.14 -6.00 7.12
CA VAL A 219 25.09 -6.67 5.82
C VAL A 219 26.39 -6.48 5.04
N GLU A 220 26.68 -7.44 4.17
CA GLU A 220 27.78 -7.38 3.20
C GLU A 220 27.22 -7.28 1.79
N VAL A 221 27.66 -6.27 1.04
CA VAL A 221 27.18 -6.06 -0.34
C VAL A 221 27.82 -7.05 -1.29
N GLU A 222 26.98 -7.73 -2.07
CA GLU A 222 27.47 -8.64 -3.11
C GLU A 222 27.42 -8.01 -4.51
N GLN A 223 26.27 -7.43 -4.87
CA GLN A 223 26.08 -6.83 -6.20
C GLN A 223 24.89 -5.88 -6.26
N LYS A 224 24.91 -4.93 -7.20
CA LYS A 224 23.75 -4.10 -7.54
C LYS A 224 22.72 -4.94 -8.33
N LEU A 225 21.47 -4.91 -7.90
CA LEU A 225 20.36 -5.55 -8.59
C LEU A 225 19.75 -4.64 -9.66
N GLY A 226 19.67 -3.35 -9.41
CA GLY A 226 19.13 -2.39 -10.36
C GLY A 226 18.79 -1.07 -9.72
N GLU A 227 18.00 -0.28 -10.44
CA GLU A 227 17.47 1.00 -9.97
C GLU A 227 16.10 1.24 -10.58
N ASN A 228 15.24 1.96 -9.85
CA ASN A 228 13.95 2.44 -10.36
C ASN A 228 13.76 3.93 -10.02
N GLU A 229 12.96 4.62 -10.85
CA GLU A 229 12.54 5.99 -10.57
C GLU A 229 11.01 6.07 -10.58
N TYR A 230 10.44 6.74 -9.58
CA TYR A 230 9.01 7.02 -9.51
C TYR A 230 8.74 8.40 -8.93
N ILE A 231 7.54 8.94 -9.17
CA ILE A 231 7.16 10.26 -8.68
C ILE A 231 6.30 10.08 -7.44
N ALA A 232 6.77 10.59 -6.30
CA ALA A 232 5.98 10.68 -5.09
C ALA A 232 5.47 12.12 -4.90
N SER A 233 4.36 12.31 -4.21
CA SER A 233 3.93 13.65 -3.78
C SER A 233 4.06 13.75 -2.27
N HIS A 234 4.80 14.73 -1.82
CA HIS A 234 4.99 15.05 -0.41
C HIS A 234 4.09 16.23 -0.04
N PRO A 235 3.40 16.19 1.13
CA PRO A 235 2.47 17.24 1.54
C PRO A 235 3.08 18.65 1.52
N GLU A 236 4.29 18.81 2.06
CA GLU A 236 5.00 20.09 2.12
C GLU A 236 5.90 20.38 0.90
N LYS A 237 6.59 19.37 0.37
CA LYS A 237 7.63 19.54 -0.66
C LYS A 237 7.12 19.42 -2.09
N GLY A 238 5.84 19.12 -2.29
CA GLY A 238 5.24 18.93 -3.61
C GLY A 238 5.68 17.62 -4.28
N LYS A 239 5.74 17.59 -5.62
CA LYS A 239 6.14 16.39 -6.37
C LYS A 239 7.66 16.20 -6.26
N LEU A 240 8.07 15.00 -5.85
CA LEU A 240 9.46 14.58 -5.70
C LEU A 240 9.71 13.42 -6.66
N ARG A 241 10.90 13.37 -7.27
CA ARG A 241 11.35 12.19 -8.02
C ARG A 241 12.17 11.31 -7.09
N LYS A 242 11.65 10.13 -6.76
CA LYS A 242 12.34 9.13 -5.96
C LYS A 242 13.15 8.22 -6.88
N HIS A 243 14.44 8.08 -6.60
CA HIS A 243 15.36 7.20 -7.33
C HIS A 243 15.91 6.18 -6.32
N VAL A 244 15.52 4.91 -6.47
CA VAL A 244 15.96 3.84 -5.56
C VAL A 244 17.05 3.02 -6.21
N HIS A 245 18.12 2.75 -5.47
CA HIS A 245 19.17 1.80 -5.82
C HIS A 245 18.97 0.52 -5.03
N TYR A 246 18.85 -0.61 -5.74
CA TYR A 246 18.66 -1.92 -5.12
C TYR A 246 19.92 -2.76 -5.18
N PHE A 247 20.24 -3.42 -4.06
CA PHE A 247 21.40 -4.29 -3.92
C PHE A 247 21.00 -5.68 -3.42
N LEU A 248 21.79 -6.69 -3.79
CA LEU A 248 21.77 -7.99 -3.14
C LEU A 248 22.84 -7.98 -2.06
N VAL A 249 22.43 -8.26 -0.83
CA VAL A 249 23.32 -8.23 0.32
C VAL A 249 23.17 -9.49 1.16
N ARG A 250 24.28 -9.96 1.72
CA ARG A 250 24.33 -11.12 2.59
C ARG A 250 24.39 -10.68 4.04
N ALA A 251 23.74 -11.42 4.92
CA ALA A 251 23.76 -11.20 6.37
C ALA A 251 23.96 -12.51 7.13
N GLU A 252 24.34 -12.40 8.40
CA GLU A 252 24.18 -13.50 9.35
C GLU A 252 22.71 -13.69 9.71
N TYR A 253 22.29 -14.94 9.89
CA TYR A 253 20.92 -15.23 10.32
C TYR A 253 20.77 -14.91 11.82
N GLN A 254 20.02 -13.86 12.11
CA GLN A 254 19.73 -13.39 13.46
C GLN A 254 18.29 -12.87 13.58
N GLU A 255 17.81 -12.64 14.80
CA GLU A 255 16.49 -12.04 15.01
C GLU A 255 16.41 -10.64 14.40
N LEU A 256 15.33 -10.37 13.65
CA LEU A 256 15.05 -9.06 13.08
C LEU A 256 14.43 -8.18 14.15
N LYS A 257 14.95 -6.97 14.30
CA LYS A 257 14.39 -5.96 15.21
C LYS A 257 13.90 -4.80 14.39
N LEU A 258 12.60 -4.75 14.17
CA LEU A 258 11.98 -3.62 13.49
C LEU A 258 11.96 -2.43 14.45
N GLU A 259 12.71 -1.38 14.12
CA GLU A 259 12.56 -0.10 14.80
C GLU A 259 11.27 0.59 14.33
N SER A 260 10.48 1.09 15.26
CA SER A 260 9.17 1.69 14.98
C SER A 260 9.30 3.04 14.27
N SER A 261 9.53 3.00 12.96
CA SER A 261 9.52 4.17 12.08
C SER A 261 9.07 3.76 10.67
N GLY A 262 8.57 4.70 9.88
CA GLY A 262 8.40 4.50 8.43
C GLY A 262 7.20 3.68 7.95
N GLY A 263 6.20 3.41 8.79
CA GLY A 263 4.97 2.74 8.35
C GLY A 263 5.08 1.23 8.17
N LEU A 264 6.10 0.63 8.78
CA LEU A 264 6.27 -0.81 8.89
C LEU A 264 5.71 -1.31 10.24
N ASP A 265 5.14 -2.50 10.26
CA ASP A 265 4.57 -3.11 11.46
C ASP A 265 5.19 -4.48 11.81
N ASN A 266 5.95 -5.09 10.89
CA ASN A 266 6.61 -6.37 11.12
C ASN A 266 7.89 -6.54 10.29
N ALA A 267 8.78 -7.43 10.73
CA ALA A 267 9.94 -7.88 9.97
C ALA A 267 10.16 -9.38 10.21
N LYS A 268 10.33 -10.17 9.14
CA LYS A 268 10.51 -11.61 9.27
C LYS A 268 11.44 -12.18 8.19
N TRP A 269 12.14 -13.25 8.56
CA TRP A 269 12.81 -14.14 7.60
C TRP A 269 11.82 -15.10 6.94
N PHE A 270 11.96 -15.28 5.63
CA PHE A 270 11.19 -16.23 4.84
C PHE A 270 12.11 -17.11 4.01
N SER A 271 11.86 -18.42 4.02
CA SER A 271 12.45 -19.30 3.02
C SER A 271 11.89 -18.99 1.63
N PHE A 272 12.58 -19.38 0.56
CA PHE A 272 12.09 -19.13 -0.81
C PHE A 272 10.69 -19.70 -1.07
N ALA A 273 10.33 -20.82 -0.45
CA ALA A 273 9.00 -21.42 -0.56
C ALA A 273 7.92 -20.56 0.14
N GLU A 274 8.25 -19.93 1.27
CA GLU A 274 7.32 -19.07 2.00
C GLU A 274 7.14 -17.70 1.35
N VAL A 275 8.06 -17.26 0.48
CA VAL A 275 7.97 -15.96 -0.19
C VAL A 275 6.89 -15.95 -1.30
N ALA A 276 6.73 -17.05 -2.03
CA ALA A 276 5.79 -17.13 -3.16
C ALA A 276 4.33 -16.75 -2.84
N PRO A 277 3.72 -17.18 -1.71
CA PRO A 277 2.36 -16.78 -1.36
C PRO A 277 2.27 -15.39 -0.71
N LEU A 278 3.38 -14.69 -0.46
CA LEU A 278 3.34 -13.39 0.16
C LEU A 278 2.72 -12.35 -0.77
N ARG A 279 1.92 -11.49 -0.18
CA ARG A 279 1.38 -10.32 -0.85
C ARG A 279 2.47 -9.27 -0.98
N MET A 280 2.97 -9.03 -2.20
CA MET A 280 4.08 -8.12 -2.48
C MET A 280 3.72 -7.15 -3.61
N TYR A 281 4.45 -6.05 -3.73
CA TYR A 281 4.36 -5.17 -4.89
C TYR A 281 5.05 -5.80 -6.12
N ASP A 282 4.52 -5.55 -7.31
CA ASP A 282 5.00 -6.18 -8.56
C ASP A 282 6.49 -5.91 -8.83
N ASP A 283 6.96 -4.71 -8.51
CA ASP A 283 8.36 -4.31 -8.65
C ASP A 283 9.29 -5.09 -7.70
N ILE A 284 8.82 -5.40 -6.49
CA ILE A 284 9.53 -6.21 -5.51
C ILE A 284 9.61 -7.68 -5.96
N VAL A 285 8.53 -8.23 -6.53
CA VAL A 285 8.51 -9.61 -7.03
C VAL A 285 9.63 -9.84 -8.06
N VAL A 286 9.86 -8.87 -8.96
CA VAL A 286 10.92 -8.94 -9.96
C VAL A 286 12.32 -8.98 -9.31
N LEU A 287 12.56 -8.14 -8.30
CA LEU A 287 13.83 -8.09 -7.57
C LEU A 287 14.11 -9.38 -6.79
N ILE A 288 13.09 -9.90 -6.10
CA ILE A 288 13.16 -11.16 -5.36
C ILE A 288 13.46 -12.32 -6.30
N THR A 289 12.71 -12.45 -7.39
CA THR A 289 12.88 -13.54 -8.36
C THR A 289 14.31 -13.56 -8.90
N ARG A 290 14.82 -12.41 -9.31
CA ARG A 290 16.20 -12.28 -9.79
C ARG A 290 17.22 -12.65 -8.71
N SER A 291 16.97 -12.26 -7.45
CA SER A 291 17.85 -12.57 -6.33
C SER A 291 17.89 -14.06 -6.01
N ILE A 292 16.73 -14.74 -6.03
CA ILE A 292 16.63 -16.19 -5.84
C ILE A 292 17.45 -16.93 -6.91
N GLU A 293 17.38 -16.50 -8.18
CA GLU A 293 18.19 -17.08 -9.25
C GLU A 293 19.70 -16.91 -9.02
N ILE A 294 20.12 -15.73 -8.55
CA ILE A 294 21.53 -15.43 -8.26
C ILE A 294 22.03 -16.29 -7.10
N ILE A 295 21.28 -16.33 -6.00
CA ILE A 295 21.63 -17.09 -4.80
C ILE A 295 21.69 -18.59 -5.12
N SER A 296 20.68 -19.11 -5.86
CA SER A 296 20.63 -20.54 -6.23
C SER A 296 21.82 -20.95 -7.10
N ARG A 297 22.25 -20.09 -8.03
CA ARG A 297 23.45 -20.36 -8.85
C ARG A 297 24.73 -20.40 -8.01
N LYS A 298 24.88 -19.51 -7.04
CA LYS A 298 26.03 -19.51 -6.13
C LYS A 298 26.09 -20.77 -5.27
N GLU A 299 24.94 -21.19 -4.72
CA GLU A 299 24.85 -22.41 -3.93
C GLU A 299 25.18 -23.68 -4.74
N SER A 300 24.83 -23.71 -6.03
CA SER A 300 25.25 -24.82 -6.91
C SER A 300 26.75 -24.84 -7.17
N LEU A 301 27.39 -23.67 -7.33
CA LEU A 301 28.83 -23.56 -7.60
C LEU A 301 29.69 -23.87 -6.36
N ASN A 302 29.15 -23.74 -5.15
CA ASN A 302 29.87 -24.03 -3.90
C ASN A 302 29.75 -25.50 -3.45
N LYS A 303 28.95 -26.32 -4.15
CA LYS A 303 28.75 -27.76 -3.86
C LYS A 303 29.63 -28.69 -4.72
N ASP A 304 30.34 -28.13 -5.70
CA ASP A 304 31.33 -28.81 -6.55
C ASP A 304 32.77 -28.51 -6.07
#